data_AF-A0A4R7BDA8-F1
#
_entry.id   AF-A0A4R7BDA8-F1
#
_cell.length_a   1.000
_cell.length_b   1.000
_cell.length_c   1.000
_cell.angle_alpha   90.00
_cell.angle_beta   90.00
_cell.angle_gamma   90.00
#
_symmetry.space_group_name_H-M   'P 1'
#
loop_
_entity.id
_entity.type
_entity.pdbx_description
1 polymer ?
#
loop_
_entity_poly.entity_id
_entity_poly.type
_entity_poly.pdbx_seq_one_letter_code
_entity_poly.pdbx_strand_id
1 'polypeptide(L)' 'MICASCGGLVEWQGPMSNLTHTLCLSCGAINNQVVEEPEEEYLEDEDRE' A
#
# COMPACT_ATOMS: atom_id res chain seq x y z
N MET A 1 -1.40 5.93 3.32
CA MET A 1 -0.20 5.07 3.22
C MET A 1 0.82 5.53 4.25
N ILE A 2 1.42 4.60 5.02
CA ILE A 2 2.39 4.90 6.08
C ILE A 2 3.78 4.36 5.68
N CYS A 3 4.84 5.10 5.96
CA CYS A 3 6.23 4.75 5.64
C CYS A 3 6.75 3.63 6.54
N ALA A 4 7.25 2.54 5.96
CA ALA A 4 7.80 1.39 6.68
C ALA A 4 9.08 1.72 7.49
N SER A 5 9.84 2.75 7.09
CA SER A 5 11.10 3.09 7.76
C SER A 5 10.94 4.08 8.92
N CYS A 6 10.02 5.05 8.82
CA CYS A 6 9.93 6.13 9.80
C CYS A 6 8.52 6.38 10.35
N GLY A 7 7.51 5.61 9.91
CA GLY A 7 6.11 5.80 10.32
C GLY A 7 5.45 7.08 9.78
N GLY A 8 6.13 7.84 8.91
CA GLY A 8 5.63 9.08 8.34
C GLY A 8 4.57 8.88 7.26
N LEU A 9 3.86 9.95 6.89
CA LEU A 9 2.87 9.93 5.82
C LEU A 9 3.54 9.73 4.45
N VAL A 10 2.96 8.85 3.63
CA VAL A 10 3.36 8.61 2.24
C VAL A 10 2.23 9.07 1.31
N GLU A 11 2.58 9.89 0.31
CA GLU A 11 1.67 10.39 -0.73
C GLU A 11 2.11 9.94 -2.12
N TRP A 12 1.15 9.81 -3.04
CA TRP A 12 1.45 9.53 -4.43
C TRP A 12 1.87 10.81 -5.16
N GLN A 13 2.96 10.74 -5.91
CA GLN A 13 3.57 11.88 -6.62
C GLN A 13 3.79 11.59 -8.12
N GLY A 14 3.24 10.49 -8.64
CA GLY A 14 3.39 10.10 -10.04
C GLY A 14 2.49 10.88 -11.00
N PRO A 15 2.73 10.82 -12.33
CA PRO A 15 1.70 11.13 -13.32
C PRO A 15 0.62 10.05 -13.29
N MET A 16 -0.63 10.36 -13.65
CA MET A 16 -1.74 9.38 -13.63
C MET A 16 -1.46 8.13 -14.48
N SER A 17 -0.55 8.21 -15.44
CA SER A 17 -0.07 7.08 -16.25
C SER A 17 0.90 6.14 -15.51
N ASN A 18 1.40 6.51 -14.33
CA ASN A 18 2.30 5.72 -13.49
C ASN A 18 1.89 5.79 -12.02
N LEU A 19 0.93 4.94 -11.65
CA LEU A 19 0.32 4.87 -10.32
C LEU A 19 1.24 4.26 -9.24
N THR A 20 2.51 4.03 -9.53
CA THR A 20 3.44 3.35 -8.61
C THR A 20 4.34 4.29 -7.82
N HIS A 21 4.44 5.57 -8.19
CA HIS A 21 5.40 6.49 -7.57
C HIS A 21 4.82 7.16 -6.32
N THR A 22 5.29 6.75 -5.14
CA THR A 22 4.92 7.34 -3.85
C THR A 22 6.15 7.90 -3.13
N LEU A 23 5.95 8.93 -2.31
CA LEU A 23 7.00 9.63 -1.56
C LEU A 23 6.59 9.81 -0.10
N CYS A 24 7.48 9.49 0.83
CA CYS A 24 7.30 9.84 2.24
C CYS A 24 7.61 11.32 2.49
N LEU A 25 6.66 12.06 3.04
CA LEU A 25 6.80 13.50 3.33
C LEU A 25 7.74 13.78 4.52
N SER A 26 8.09 12.76 5.31
CA SER A 26 8.95 12.92 6.49
C SER A 26 10.41 12.59 6.21
N CYS A 27 10.70 11.47 5.53
CA CYS A 27 12.08 11.01 5.30
C CYS A 27 12.48 10.95 3.82
N GLY A 28 11.57 11.22 2.88
CA GLY A 28 11.84 11.21 1.45
C GLY A 28 11.97 9.82 0.82
N ALA A 29 11.68 8.74 1.56
CA ALA A 29 11.70 7.39 1.00
C ALA A 29 10.64 7.24 -0.11
N ILE A 30 11.02 6.56 -1.20
CA ILE A 30 10.17 6.33 -2.37
C ILE A 30 9.65 4.89 -2.34
N ASN A 31 8.36 4.68 -2.65
CA ASN A 31 7.73 3.36 -2.72
C ASN A 31 7.92 2.50 -1.47
N ASN A 32 7.98 3.15 -0.31
CA ASN A 32 8.31 2.54 0.97
C ASN A 32 7.10 2.54 1.92
N GLN A 33 5.89 2.45 1.37
CA GLN A 33 4.69 2.27 2.15
C GLN A 33 4.60 0.85 2.74
N VAL A 34 4.06 0.73 3.94
CA VAL A 34 3.62 -0.57 4.48
C VAL A 34 2.51 -1.11 3.58
N VAL A 35 2.67 -2.34 3.12
CA VAL A 35 1.63 -3.08 2.40
C VAL A 35 0.85 -3.85 3.45
N GLU A 36 -0.38 -3.41 3.71
CA GLU A 36 -1.35 -4.24 4.43
C GLU A 36 -1.75 -5.34 3.45
N GLU A 37 -1.33 -6.58 3.72
CA GLU A 37 -1.87 -7.72 2.99
C GLU A 37 -3.38 -7.75 3.26
N PRO A 38 -4.22 -7.89 2.23
CA PRO A 38 -5.64 -8.08 2.46
C PRO A 38 -5.79 -9.33 3.32
N GLU A 39 -6.44 -9.20 4.47
CA GLU A 39 -6.88 -10.37 5.22
C GLU A 39 -7.69 -11.23 4.25
N GLU A 40 -7.15 -12.41 3.91
CA GLU A 40 -7.81 -13.35 3.03
C GLU A 40 -9.06 -13.88 3.75
N GLU A 41 -10.16 -13.13 3.70
CA GLU A 41 -11.49 -13.66 3.97
C GLU A 41 -11.85 -14.50 2.74
N TYR A 42 -11.28 -15.71 2.69
CA TYR A 42 -11.77 -16.77 1.83
C TYR A 42 -13.23 -17.00 2.22
N LEU A 43 -14.14 -16.50 1.39
CA LEU A 43 -15.53 -16.94 1.41
C LEU A 43 -15.51 -18.45 1.15
N GLU A 44 -15.69 -19.23 2.21
CA GLU A 44 -16.04 -20.65 2.14
C GLU A 44 -17.44 -20.76 1.54
N ASP A 45 -17.57 -20.55 0.23
CA ASP A 45 -18.69 -21.05 -0.55
C ASP A 45 -18.50 -22.57 -0.73
N GLU A 46 -18.58 -23.33 0.37
CA GLU A 46 -18.79 -24.78 0.34
C GLU A 46 -20.27 -25.10 0.11
N ASP A 47 -20.84 -24.59 -0.99
CA ASP A 47 -22.05 -25.20 -1.57
C ASP A 47 -21.60 -26.27 -2.57
N ARG A 48 -21.29 -27.46 -2.05
CA ARG A 48 -21.20 -28.68 -2.85
C ARG A 48 -22.09 -29.78 -2.29
N GLU A 49 -23.29 -29.81 -2.89
CA GLU A 49 -24.28 -30.90 -3.05
C GLU A 49 -25.03 -31.43 -1.81
#